data_AF-A0A4Y2RLE1-F1
#
_entry.id   AF-A0A4Y2RLE1-F1
#
_cell.length_a   1.000
_cell.length_b   1.000
_cell.length_c   1.000
_cell.angle_alpha   90.00
_cell.angle_beta   90.00
_cell.angle_gamma   90.00
#
_symmetry.space_group_name_H-M   'P 1'
#
loop_
_entity.id
_entity.type
_entity.pdbx_description
1 polymer ?
#
loop_
_entity_poly.entity_id
_entity_poly.type
_entity_poly.pdbx_seq_one_letter_code
_entity_poly.pdbx_strand_id
1 'polypeptide(L)'
;MFTIGSGRSEDLHFHRVDDFISAEISNSQEDPDLFCIVTQQMVHGPCGSLNPHSQFIKDGICTKQYPRPFLKETQTGQGGYPLFRHRSSEDGGVTANISFRRLEVSVDNTWVVPYSPLLTKILNAHINVEYCNSVKSIKYVCKYVSKGSDMAVFGLNSGENYLNEIH
;
A
#
# COMPACT_ATOMS: atom_id res chain seq x y z
N MET A 1 0.09 -7.26 7.84
CA MET A 1 -0.20 -8.01 6.60
C MET A 1 -1.51 -8.72 6.82
N PHE A 2 -2.55 -8.35 6.08
CA PHE A 2 -3.81 -9.08 6.07
C PHE A 2 -3.86 -9.96 4.82
N THR A 3 -4.29 -11.21 4.99
CA THR A 3 -4.33 -12.20 3.92
C THR A 3 -5.75 -12.75 3.82
N ILE A 4 -6.30 -12.74 2.61
CA ILE A 4 -7.56 -13.43 2.29
C ILE A 4 -7.18 -14.78 1.67
N GLY A 5 -7.58 -15.87 2.31
CA GLY A 5 -7.33 -17.24 1.84
C GLY A 5 -8.65 -18.01 1.69
N SER A 6 -8.81 -18.72 0.57
CA SER A 6 -10.00 -19.55 0.31
C SER A 6 -9.92 -20.87 1.10
N GLY A 7 -10.89 -21.08 2.00
CA GLY A 7 -11.08 -22.32 2.74
C GLY A 7 -12.19 -23.18 2.12
N ARG A 8 -11.82 -24.01 1.13
CA ARG A 8 -12.60 -25.08 0.48
C ARG A 8 -13.89 -24.71 -0.29
N SER A 9 -13.90 -25.18 -1.54
CA SER A 9 -15.03 -25.43 -2.44
C SER A 9 -15.75 -24.21 -3.01
N GLU A 10 -15.01 -23.37 -3.72
CA GLU A 10 -15.31 -22.81 -5.04
C GLU A 10 -14.10 -21.97 -5.41
N ASP A 11 -13.58 -22.14 -6.62
CA ASP A 11 -12.50 -21.28 -7.12
C ASP A 11 -12.95 -19.84 -6.98
N LEU A 12 -12.37 -19.08 -6.04
CA LEU A 12 -12.52 -17.64 -6.02
C LEU A 12 -11.81 -17.17 -7.28
N HIS A 13 -12.57 -17.08 -8.37
CA HIS A 13 -12.09 -16.66 -9.68
C HIS A 13 -11.34 -15.35 -9.47
N PHE A 14 -10.12 -15.19 -10.02
CA PHE A 14 -9.29 -14.00 -9.82
C PHE A 14 -10.06 -12.69 -10.02
N HIS A 15 -11.09 -12.72 -10.86
CA HIS A 15 -12.04 -11.64 -11.09
C HIS A 15 -12.75 -11.11 -9.82
N ARG A 16 -12.86 -11.89 -8.74
CA ARG A 16 -13.44 -11.45 -7.46
C ARG A 16 -12.42 -10.85 -6.50
N VAL A 17 -11.12 -10.92 -6.79
CA VAL A 17 -10.09 -10.29 -5.95
C VAL A 17 -10.28 -8.78 -5.94
N ASP A 18 -10.69 -8.20 -7.07
CA ASP A 18 -10.95 -6.78 -7.24
C ASP A 18 -12.15 -6.29 -6.40
N ASP A 19 -13.02 -7.20 -5.92
CA ASP A 19 -14.13 -6.86 -5.00
C ASP A 19 -13.60 -6.50 -3.59
N PHE A 20 -12.41 -7.00 -3.23
CA PHE A 20 -11.86 -6.90 -1.88
C PHE A 20 -10.56 -6.11 -1.80
N ILE A 21 -9.79 -6.11 -2.89
CA ILE A 21 -8.47 -5.49 -2.99
C ILE A 21 -8.48 -4.56 -4.21
N SER A 22 -8.07 -3.31 -3.99
CA SER A 22 -7.84 -2.33 -5.04
C SER A 22 -6.38 -1.90 -5.02
N ALA A 23 -5.86 -1.57 -6.19
CA ALA A 23 -4.57 -0.89 -6.35
C ALA A 23 -4.76 0.39 -7.17
N GLU A 24 -5.90 1.06 -6.98
CA GLU A 24 -6.30 2.25 -7.72
C GLU A 24 -6.65 3.40 -6.77
N ILE A 25 -6.41 4.63 -7.22
CA ILE A 25 -6.89 5.85 -6.60
C ILE A 25 -8.42 5.86 -6.74
N SER A 26 -9.15 6.03 -5.64
CA SER A 26 -10.62 6.09 -5.69
C SER A 26 -11.09 7.41 -6.32
N ASN A 27 -12.34 7.47 -6.77
CA ASN A 27 -12.90 8.72 -7.29
C ASN A 27 -13.25 9.66 -6.13
N SER A 28 -12.74 10.89 -6.16
CA SER A 28 -12.96 11.89 -5.11
C SER A 28 -14.41 12.37 -5.01
N GLN A 29 -15.22 12.20 -6.05
CA GLN A 29 -16.65 12.53 -6.03
C GLN A 29 -17.50 11.39 -5.47
N GLU A 30 -17.07 10.14 -5.64
CA GLU A 30 -17.83 8.96 -5.21
C GLU A 30 -17.48 8.55 -3.77
N ASP A 31 -16.20 8.57 -3.41
CA ASP A 31 -15.72 8.26 -2.07
C ASP A 31 -14.55 9.20 -1.69
N PRO A 32 -14.85 10.45 -1.28
CA PRO A 32 -13.85 11.45 -0.92
C PRO A 32 -12.97 11.01 0.26
N ASP A 33 -13.55 10.28 1.22
CA ASP A 33 -12.82 9.78 2.39
C ASP A 33 -11.77 8.75 1.97
N LEU A 34 -12.17 7.77 1.15
CA LEU A 34 -11.23 6.79 0.64
C LEU A 34 -10.18 7.46 -0.26
N PHE A 35 -10.56 8.47 -1.04
CA PHE A 35 -9.62 9.19 -1.91
C PHE A 35 -8.54 9.88 -1.08
N CYS A 36 -8.94 10.57 -0.01
CA CYS A 36 -8.03 11.21 0.93
C CYS A 36 -7.07 10.18 1.56
N ILE A 37 -7.62 9.07 2.06
CA ILE A 37 -6.83 8.01 2.69
C ILE A 37 -5.84 7.39 1.68
N VAL A 38 -6.28 7.06 0.47
CA VAL A 38 -5.45 6.41 -0.54
C VAL A 38 -4.33 7.32 -1.00
N THR A 39 -4.65 8.59 -1.29
CA THR A 39 -3.64 9.57 -1.74
C THR A 39 -2.61 9.90 -0.66
N GLN A 40 -3.00 9.86 0.62
CA GLN A 40 -2.08 10.12 1.73
C GLN A 40 -1.28 8.89 2.17
N GLN A 41 -1.89 7.71 2.15
CA GLN A 41 -1.38 6.54 2.86
C GLN A 41 -1.14 5.32 1.96
N MET A 42 -1.71 5.27 0.75
CA MET A 42 -1.56 4.09 -0.13
C MET A 42 -0.74 4.36 -1.38
N VAL A 43 -0.29 5.60 -1.61
CA VAL A 43 0.67 5.91 -2.67
C VAL A 43 2.07 5.50 -2.23
N HIS A 44 2.72 4.64 -3.01
CA HIS A 44 4.13 4.37 -2.86
C HIS A 44 4.90 5.68 -2.98
N GLY A 45 5.65 6.03 -1.93
CA GLY A 45 6.42 7.26 -1.92
C GLY A 45 7.31 7.39 -3.16
N PRO A 46 7.47 8.60 -3.73
CA PRO A 46 8.30 8.80 -4.91
C PRO A 46 9.66 8.11 -4.76
N CYS A 47 10.05 7.40 -5.81
CA CYS A 47 11.29 6.65 -5.91
C CYS A 47 11.78 6.67 -7.37
N GLY A 48 13.00 6.19 -7.60
CA GLY A 48 13.57 6.14 -8.95
C GLY A 48 14.07 7.50 -9.34
N SER A 49 13.75 7.93 -10.56
CA SER A 49 14.07 9.27 -11.05
C SER A 49 13.44 10.38 -10.19
N LEU A 50 12.24 10.15 -9.64
CA LEU A 50 11.55 11.13 -8.80
C LEU A 50 12.18 11.32 -7.42
N ASN A 51 12.90 10.31 -6.94
CA ASN A 51 13.64 10.37 -5.68
C ASN A 51 14.74 9.29 -5.65
N PRO A 52 15.94 9.62 -6.17
CA PRO A 52 17.07 8.69 -6.22
C PRO A 52 17.58 8.27 -4.83
N HIS A 53 17.27 9.06 -3.80
CA HIS A 53 17.70 8.83 -2.42
C HIS A 53 16.70 8.00 -1.60
N SER A 54 15.66 7.46 -2.23
CA SER A 54 14.75 6.55 -1.54
C SER A 54 15.48 5.30 -1.06
N GLN A 55 15.19 4.84 0.17
CA GLN A 55 15.71 3.58 0.72
C GLN A 55 15.34 2.35 -0.13
N PHE A 56 14.33 2.49 -0.99
CA PHE A 56 13.89 1.44 -1.88
C PHE A 56 14.69 1.37 -3.18
N ILE A 57 15.67 2.25 -3.40
CA ILE A 57 16.47 2.27 -4.64
C ILE A 57 17.72 1.42 -4.53
N LYS A 58 17.91 0.56 -5.54
CA LYS A 58 19.12 -0.21 -5.76
C LYS A 58 19.42 -0.21 -7.26
N ASP A 59 20.65 0.12 -7.63
CA ASP A 59 21.10 0.20 -9.03
C ASP A 59 20.20 1.09 -9.91
N GLY A 60 19.68 2.18 -9.33
CA GLY A 60 18.76 3.12 -10.00
C GLY A 60 17.31 2.65 -10.14
N ILE A 61 16.98 1.43 -9.69
CA ILE A 61 15.66 0.83 -9.83
C ILE A 61 15.01 0.67 -8.45
N CYS A 62 13.69 0.91 -8.38
CA CYS A 62 12.94 0.61 -7.17
C CYS A 62 12.90 -0.90 -6.94
N THR A 63 13.47 -1.34 -5.81
CA THR A 63 13.45 -2.74 -5.35
C THR A 63 12.02 -3.26 -5.10
N LYS A 64 11.05 -2.36 -4.94
CA LYS A 64 9.62 -2.67 -4.85
C LYS A 64 8.90 -2.62 -6.19
N GLN A 65 9.63 -2.37 -7.29
CA GLN A 65 9.15 -2.39 -8.67
C GLN A 65 8.04 -1.37 -8.94
N TYR A 66 8.19 -0.16 -8.37
CA TYR A 66 7.34 1.00 -8.70
C TYR A 66 8.06 1.93 -9.69
N PRO A 67 7.31 2.60 -10.58
CA PRO A 67 5.87 2.42 -10.83
C PRO A 67 5.52 1.04 -11.43
N ARG A 68 4.32 0.55 -11.14
CA ARG A 68 3.77 -0.70 -11.69
C ARG A 68 3.35 -0.50 -13.16
N PRO A 69 3.33 -1.55 -14.00
CA PRO A 69 2.72 -1.43 -15.32
C PRO A 69 1.21 -1.20 -15.19
N PHE A 70 0.64 -0.40 -16.10
CA PHE A 70 -0.81 -0.32 -16.24
C PHE A 70 -1.37 -1.69 -16.65
N LEU A 71 -2.47 -2.07 -16.01
CA LEU A 71 -3.20 -3.31 -16.26
C LEU A 71 -4.69 -3.02 -16.14
N LYS A 72 -5.46 -3.38 -17.18
CA LYS A 72 -6.91 -3.17 -17.22
C LYS A 72 -7.69 -4.12 -16.32
N GLU A 73 -7.14 -5.29 -16.04
CA GLU A 73 -7.74 -6.33 -15.20
C GLU A 73 -6.65 -7.02 -14.39
N THR A 74 -7.02 -7.53 -13.21
CA THR A 74 -6.11 -8.33 -12.37
C THR A 74 -5.80 -9.67 -13.07
N GLN A 75 -4.53 -10.03 -13.15
CA GLN A 75 -4.05 -11.23 -13.85
C GLN A 75 -3.31 -12.17 -12.90
N THR A 76 -3.25 -13.46 -13.25
CA THR A 76 -2.40 -14.42 -12.54
C THR A 76 -0.92 -14.13 -12.83
N GLY A 77 -0.17 -13.77 -11.81
CA GLY A 77 1.27 -13.57 -11.91
C GLY A 77 2.10 -14.83 -11.70
N GLN A 78 3.40 -14.67 -11.89
CA GLN A 78 4.40 -15.72 -11.65
C GLN A 78 4.38 -16.18 -10.18
N GLY A 79 4.37 -17.50 -9.95
CA GLY A 79 4.43 -18.07 -8.60
C GLY A 79 3.13 -17.99 -7.80
N GLY A 80 1.99 -17.67 -8.42
CA GLY A 80 0.67 -17.71 -7.80
C GLY A 80 0.28 -16.44 -7.03
N TYR A 81 1.01 -15.34 -7.22
CA TYR A 81 0.61 -14.00 -6.77
C TYR A 81 -0.11 -13.28 -7.91
N PRO A 82 -1.21 -12.55 -7.65
CA PRO A 82 -1.85 -11.77 -8.69
C PRO A 82 -1.02 -10.53 -9.05
N LEU A 83 -1.11 -10.14 -10.32
CA LEU A 83 -0.76 -8.80 -10.79
C LEU A 83 -2.04 -7.97 -10.75
N PHE A 84 -2.12 -7.03 -9.82
CA PHE A 84 -3.32 -6.23 -9.62
C PHE A 84 -3.59 -5.27 -10.77
N ARG A 85 -4.87 -4.97 -10.98
CA ARG A 85 -5.34 -3.94 -11.90
C ARG A 85 -4.80 -2.56 -11.48
N HIS A 86 -4.21 -1.86 -12.44
CA HIS A 86 -3.83 -0.45 -12.35
C HIS A 86 -4.32 0.23 -13.64
N ARG A 87 -5.55 0.76 -13.67
CA ARG A 87 -6.09 1.36 -14.91
C ARG A 87 -5.36 2.65 -15.28
N SER A 88 -5.12 2.82 -16.58
CA SER A 88 -4.68 4.09 -17.16
C SER A 88 -5.82 5.10 -17.15
N SER A 89 -5.54 6.39 -17.38
CA SER A 89 -6.59 7.40 -17.54
C SER A 89 -7.55 7.10 -18.70
N GLU A 90 -7.07 6.45 -19.76
CA GLU A 90 -7.89 6.03 -20.92
C GLU A 90 -8.87 4.91 -20.56
N ASP A 91 -8.53 4.10 -19.55
CA ASP A 91 -9.40 3.04 -19.02
C ASP A 91 -10.23 3.50 -17.80
N GLY A 92 -10.28 4.81 -17.53
CA GLY A 92 -11.03 5.38 -16.40
C GLY A 92 -10.27 5.37 -15.07
N GLY A 93 -8.94 5.24 -15.10
CA GLY A 93 -8.06 5.48 -13.96
C GLY A 93 -8.02 6.94 -13.54
N VAL A 94 -7.75 7.18 -12.25
CA VAL A 94 -7.70 8.52 -11.65
C VAL A 94 -6.25 8.91 -11.41
N THR A 95 -5.96 10.19 -11.55
CA THR A 95 -4.69 10.80 -11.11
C THR A 95 -4.95 11.71 -9.91
N ALA A 96 -3.94 11.88 -9.07
CA ALA A 96 -3.98 12.78 -7.92
C ALA A 96 -2.66 13.53 -7.80
N ASN A 97 -2.72 14.72 -7.21
CA ASN A 97 -1.51 15.45 -6.83
C ASN A 97 -1.24 15.20 -5.34
N ILE A 98 -0.05 14.72 -5.02
CA ILE A 98 0.41 14.53 -3.65
C ILE A 98 1.55 15.50 -3.33
N SER A 99 1.64 15.91 -2.06
CA SER A 99 2.78 16.70 -1.59
C SER A 99 3.92 15.79 -1.17
N PHE A 100 5.07 15.91 -1.84
CA PHE A 100 6.30 15.23 -1.46
C PHE A 100 7.44 16.24 -1.31
N ARG A 101 8.04 16.34 -0.13
CA ARG A 101 9.11 17.31 0.18
C ARG A 101 8.76 18.76 -0.21
N ARG A 102 7.50 19.16 0.01
CA ARG A 102 6.94 20.49 -0.36
C ARG A 102 6.84 20.74 -1.87
N LEU A 103 6.99 19.72 -2.70
CA LEU A 103 6.71 19.75 -4.13
C LEU A 103 5.42 18.99 -4.40
N GLU A 104 4.58 19.51 -5.30
CA GLU A 104 3.44 18.74 -5.81
C GLU A 104 3.93 17.77 -6.87
N VAL A 105 3.56 16.50 -6.71
CA VAL A 105 3.87 15.42 -7.63
C VAL A 105 2.56 14.80 -8.09
N SER A 106 2.33 14.80 -9.40
CA SER A 106 1.21 14.10 -9.99
C SER A 106 1.49 12.60 -10.01
N VAL A 107 0.59 11.82 -9.42
CA VAL A 107 0.66 10.36 -9.35
C VAL A 107 -0.59 9.75 -9.97
N ASP A 108 -0.41 8.58 -10.58
CA ASP A 108 -1.48 7.76 -11.15
C ASP A 108 -1.57 6.41 -10.42
N ASN A 109 -2.45 5.54 -10.90
CA ASN A 109 -2.66 4.21 -10.32
C ASN A 109 -1.40 3.34 -10.26
N THR A 110 -0.38 3.58 -11.08
CA THR A 110 0.86 2.76 -11.07
C THR A 110 1.66 2.88 -9.79
N TRP A 111 1.41 3.93 -9.00
CA TRP A 111 2.07 4.19 -7.73
C TRP A 111 1.31 3.63 -6.53
N VAL A 112 0.08 3.15 -6.71
CA VAL A 112 -0.76 2.74 -5.60
C VAL A 112 -0.36 1.33 -5.12
N VAL A 113 -0.16 1.20 -3.82
CA VAL A 113 0.06 -0.06 -3.14
C VAL A 113 -1.29 -0.77 -2.95
N PRO A 114 -1.41 -2.09 -3.22
CA PRO A 114 -2.66 -2.82 -3.04
C PRO A 114 -3.21 -2.72 -1.60
N TYR A 115 -4.49 -2.38 -1.48
CA TYR A 115 -5.19 -2.15 -0.22
C TYR A 115 -6.60 -2.71 -0.27
N SER A 116 -7.24 -2.88 0.89
CA SER A 116 -8.66 -3.19 0.96
C SER A 116 -9.44 -1.92 1.33
N PRO A 117 -10.33 -1.39 0.46
CA PRO A 117 -11.10 -0.19 0.75
C PRO A 117 -11.78 -0.20 2.12
N LEU A 118 -12.35 -1.35 2.50
CA LEU A 118 -13.01 -1.54 3.79
C LEU A 118 -12.01 -1.43 4.96
N LEU A 119 -10.91 -2.19 4.93
CA LEU A 119 -9.96 -2.21 6.04
C LEU A 119 -9.23 -0.88 6.19
N THR A 120 -8.84 -0.25 5.08
CA THR A 120 -8.13 1.02 5.12
C THR A 120 -9.02 2.13 5.67
N LYS A 121 -10.33 2.15 5.35
CA LYS A 121 -11.28 3.10 5.97
C LYS A 121 -11.48 2.85 7.47
N ILE A 122 -11.62 1.59 7.88
CA ILE A 122 -11.83 1.24 9.29
C ILE A 122 -10.61 1.58 10.15
N LEU A 123 -9.40 1.30 9.65
CA LEU A 123 -8.17 1.42 10.43
C LEU A 123 -7.45 2.75 10.22
N ASN A 124 -7.79 3.50 9.17
CA ASN A 124 -7.14 4.75 8.77
C ASN A 124 -5.61 4.68 8.81
N ALA A 125 -5.07 3.59 8.27
CA ALA A 125 -3.64 3.28 8.31
C ALA A 125 -3.15 2.74 6.96
N HIS A 126 -1.85 2.90 6.70
CA HIS A 126 -1.17 2.29 5.55
C HIS A 126 -1.18 0.76 5.71
N ILE A 127 -2.04 0.08 4.95
CA ILE A 127 -2.19 -1.38 5.00
C ILE A 127 -1.94 -1.98 3.63
N ASN A 128 -0.82 -2.70 3.50
CA ASN A 128 -0.58 -3.55 2.34
C ASN A 128 -1.38 -4.87 2.47
N VAL A 129 -2.25 -5.14 1.50
CA VAL A 129 -3.06 -6.35 1.41
C VAL A 129 -2.57 -7.21 0.25
N GLU A 130 -2.27 -8.48 0.54
CA GLU A 130 -1.78 -9.42 -0.47
C GLU A 130 -2.71 -10.64 -0.57
N TYR A 131 -3.08 -11.00 -1.80
CA TYR A 131 -3.82 -12.23 -2.07
C TYR A 131 -2.83 -13.40 -2.23
N CYS A 132 -3.08 -14.47 -1.48
CA CYS A 132 -2.20 -15.62 -1.42
C CYS A 132 -2.98 -16.89 -1.78
N ASN A 133 -2.70 -17.48 -2.95
CA ASN A 133 -3.35 -18.73 -3.38
C ASN A 133 -2.36 -19.87 -3.69
N SER A 134 -1.09 -19.74 -3.29
CA SER A 134 -0.08 -20.78 -3.49
C SER A 134 0.49 -21.28 -2.16
N VAL A 135 0.93 -22.55 -2.14
CA VAL A 135 1.66 -23.13 -0.99
C VAL A 135 2.91 -22.31 -0.64
N LYS A 136 3.58 -21.72 -1.65
CA LYS A 136 4.72 -20.83 -1.44
C LYS A 136 4.31 -19.54 -0.71
N SER A 137 3.17 -18.96 -1.08
CA SER A 137 2.62 -17.76 -0.45
C SER A 137 2.18 -18.04 1.00
N ILE A 138 1.53 -19.18 1.25
CA ILE A 138 1.15 -19.60 2.60
C ILE A 138 2.40 -19.78 3.49
N LYS A 139 3.41 -20.48 2.99
CA LYS A 139 4.69 -20.65 3.71
C LYS A 139 5.34 -19.30 4.02
N TYR A 140 5.26 -18.35 3.10
CA TYR A 140 5.76 -17.00 3.30
C TYR A 140 5.00 -16.29 4.43
N VAL A 141 3.67 -16.30 4.44
CA VAL A 141 2.88 -15.73 5.54
C VAL A 141 3.25 -16.33 6.89
N CYS A 142 3.35 -17.67 6.99
CA CYS A 142 3.76 -18.34 8.22
C CYS A 142 5.13 -17.86 8.71
N LYS A 143 6.10 -17.67 7.79
CA LYS A 143 7.42 -17.13 8.11
C LYS A 143 7.33 -15.73 8.73
N TYR A 144 6.43 -14.87 8.26
CA TYR A 144 6.27 -13.51 8.79
C TYR A 144 5.63 -13.50 10.16
N VAL A 145 4.61 -14.33 10.40
CA VAL A 145 4.00 -14.50 11.73
C VAL A 145 5.05 -15.01 12.73
N SER A 146 5.87 -15.99 12.33
CA SER A 146 6.88 -16.57 13.22
C SER A 146 8.05 -15.64 13.56
N LYS A 147 8.25 -14.55 12.79
CA LYS A 147 9.30 -13.56 13.08
C LYS A 147 8.97 -12.67 14.29
N GLY A 148 7.72 -12.62 14.72
CA GLY A 148 7.26 -11.71 15.77
C GLY A 148 7.07 -10.28 15.25
N SER A 149 6.40 -9.45 16.06
CA SER A 149 6.20 -8.02 15.78
C SER A 149 7.41 -7.21 16.25
N ASP A 150 7.85 -6.23 15.44
CA ASP A 150 8.80 -5.22 15.88
C ASP A 150 8.14 -4.36 16.97
N MET A 151 8.57 -4.50 18.23
CA MET A 151 8.13 -3.64 19.33
C MET A 151 9.03 -2.41 19.42
N ALA A 152 8.46 -1.23 19.26
CA ALA A 152 9.09 0.03 19.65
C ALA A 152 8.59 0.44 21.04
N VAL A 153 9.51 0.56 22.00
CA VAL A 153 9.22 1.08 23.34
C VAL A 153 9.66 2.54 23.38
N PHE A 154 8.73 3.45 23.67
CA PHE A 154 9.02 4.87 23.88
C PHE A 154 8.96 5.19 25.37
N GLY A 155 10.08 5.67 25.92
CA GLY A 155 10.13 6.20 27.29
C GLY A 155 9.80 7.68 27.29
N LEU A 156 8.76 8.09 28.01
CA LEU A 156 8.49 9.50 28.30
C LEU A 156 9.33 9.89 29.53
N ASN A 157 10.40 10.64 29.32
CA ASN A 157 11.05 11.34 30.43
C ASN A 157 10.17 12.54 30.79
N SER A 158 9.43 12.44 31.89
CA SER A 158 8.83 13.59 32.54
C SER A 158 9.95 14.47 33.08
N GLY A 159 10.31 15.51 32.33
CA GLY A 159 11.18 16.56 32.82
C GLY A 159 10.45 17.35 33.90
N GLU A 160 10.73 17.04 35.17
CA GLU A 160 10.41 17.93 36.29
C GLU A 160 11.33 19.15 36.21
N ASN A 161 10.95 20.15 35.43
CA ASN A 161 11.46 21.51 35.59
C ASN A 161 10.73 22.15 36.78
N TYR A 162 11.19 21.86 37.98
CA TYR A 162 11.00 22.75 39.13
C TYR A 162 12.36 23.32 39.49
N LEU A 163 12.50 24.64 39.30
CA LEU A 163 13.06 25.60 40.26
C LEU A 163 13.03 26.99 39.58
N ASN A 164 11.95 27.71 39.84
CA ASN A 164 11.95 29.17 39.77
C ASN A 164 12.66 29.66 41.04
N GLU A 165 13.81 30.32 40.90
CA GLU A 165 14.30 31.26 41.91
C GLU A 165 14.62 32.59 41.23
N ILE A 166 13.73 33.56 41.48
CA ILE A 166 14.04 34.99 41.43
C ILE A 166 14.26 35.39 42.89
N HIS A 167 15.51 35.59 43.30
CA HIS A 167 15.96 36.75 44.07
C HIS A 167 17.48 36.87 44.02
#